data_AF-A0A2C2V2W7-F1
#
_entry.id   AF-A0A2C2V2W7-F1
#
_cell.length_a   1.000
_cell.length_b   1.000
_cell.length_c   1.000
_cell.angle_alpha   90.00
_cell.angle_beta   90.00
_cell.angle_gamma   90.00
#
_symmetry.space_group_name_H-M   'P 1'
#
loop_
_entity.id
_entity.type
_entity.pdbx_description
1 polymer ?
#
loop_
_entity_poly.entity_id
_entity_poly.type
_entity_poly.pdbx_seq_one_letter_code
_entity_poly.pdbx_strand_id
1 'polypeptide(L)'
;MPKVIIHVDGTTIEQEVKDNANLVVLAGTRQLPKLKYGCGMGRCTKCTCIVVNGAESLSPPNWKEEKMLGDKVNEGYRLTCQLTIKEDIEITQENISIQAPKKQSAIQY
;
A
#
# COMPACT_ATOMS: atom_id res chain seq x y z
N MET A 1 -4.44 -16.97 -9.81
CA MET A 1 -4.66 -15.62 -10.36
C MET A 1 -5.65 -14.92 -9.44
N PRO A 2 -5.15 -14.26 -8.38
CA PRO A 2 -6.00 -13.50 -7.48
C PRO A 2 -6.59 -12.26 -8.15
N LYS A 3 -7.81 -11.91 -7.76
CA LYS A 3 -8.51 -10.69 -8.16
C LYS A 3 -8.16 -9.54 -7.23
N VAL A 4 -7.73 -8.42 -7.79
CA VAL A 4 -7.41 -7.19 -7.07
C VAL A 4 -8.44 -6.13 -7.40
N ILE A 5 -9.08 -5.58 -6.38
CA ILE A 5 -10.02 -4.45 -6.49
C ILE A 5 -9.41 -3.23 -5.79
N ILE A 6 -9.38 -2.09 -6.47
CA ILE A 6 -8.74 -0.85 -5.99
C ILE A 6 -9.71 0.32 -6.13
N HIS A 7 -10.05 0.95 -5.02
CA HIS A 7 -10.82 2.19 -5.00
C HIS A 7 -9.88 3.38 -4.87
N VAL A 8 -9.90 4.28 -5.85
CA VAL A 8 -9.05 5.47 -5.88
C VAL A 8 -9.71 6.62 -6.63
N ASP A 9 -9.80 7.78 -5.99
CA ASP A 9 -10.37 9.02 -6.54
C ASP A 9 -11.74 8.81 -7.21
N GLY A 10 -12.66 8.09 -6.55
CA GLY A 10 -13.99 7.80 -7.07
C GLY A 10 -14.01 6.80 -8.23
N THR A 11 -12.88 6.15 -8.54
CA THR A 11 -12.82 5.05 -9.52
C THR A 11 -12.51 3.73 -8.84
N THR A 12 -13.22 2.67 -9.24
CA THR A 12 -12.86 1.29 -8.95
C THR A 12 -12.11 0.67 -10.13
N ILE A 13 -10.97 0.04 -9.85
CA ILE A 13 -10.22 -0.79 -10.80
C ILE A 13 -10.33 -2.23 -10.35
N GLU A 14 -10.65 -3.14 -11.27
CA GLU A 14 -10.62 -4.58 -11.04
C GLU A 14 -9.63 -5.21 -12.01
N GLN A 15 -8.70 -6.01 -11.48
CA GLN A 15 -7.68 -6.67 -12.29
C GLN A 15 -7.27 -8.01 -11.69
N GLU A 16 -7.16 -9.03 -12.53
CA GLU A 16 -6.53 -10.29 -12.16
C GLU A 16 -5.02 -10.17 -12.27
N VAL A 17 -4.31 -10.61 -11.23
CA VAL A 17 -2.86 -10.54 -11.17
C VAL A 17 -2.26 -11.93 -11.04
N LYS A 18 -0.96 -12.04 -11.30
CA LYS A 18 -0.22 -13.27 -11.04
C LYS A 18 -0.05 -13.48 -9.54
N ASP A 19 0.08 -14.72 -9.12
CA ASP A 19 0.38 -15.06 -7.74
C ASP A 19 1.69 -14.40 -7.30
N ASN A 20 1.72 -13.92 -6.06
CA ASN A 20 2.81 -13.13 -5.48
C ASN A 20 3.08 -11.79 -6.18
N ALA A 21 2.06 -11.20 -6.80
CA ALA A 21 2.19 -9.89 -7.44
C ALA A 21 2.46 -8.77 -6.42
N ASN A 22 3.23 -7.76 -6.86
CA ASN A 22 3.40 -6.49 -6.16
C ASN A 22 2.63 -5.39 -6.90
N LEU A 23 1.66 -4.76 -6.22
CA LEU A 23 0.75 -3.80 -6.84
C LEU A 23 1.47 -2.56 -7.39
N VAL A 24 2.56 -2.12 -6.75
CA VAL A 24 3.31 -0.94 -7.21
C VAL A 24 4.15 -1.26 -8.46
N VAL A 25 4.66 -2.49 -8.59
CA VAL A 25 5.31 -2.94 -9.83
C VAL A 25 4.31 -2.98 -10.98
N LEU A 26 3.10 -3.46 -10.74
CA LEU A 26 2.02 -3.45 -11.74
C LEU A 26 1.60 -2.02 -12.13
N ALA A 27 1.54 -1.10 -11.17
CA ALA A 27 1.29 0.31 -11.45
C ALA A 27 2.41 0.94 -12.31
N GLY A 28 3.68 0.66 -11.98
CA GLY A 28 4.84 1.12 -12.75
C GLY A 28 4.90 0.56 -14.18
N THR A 29 4.34 -0.62 -14.41
CA THR A 29 4.20 -1.23 -15.75
C THR A 29 2.88 -0.87 -16.45
N ARG A 30 2.14 0.12 -15.93
CA ARG A 30 0.86 0.63 -16.49
C ARG A 30 -0.31 -0.37 -16.48
N GLN A 31 -0.21 -1.45 -15.71
CA GLN A 31 -1.31 -2.39 -15.52
C GLN A 31 -2.32 -1.86 -14.48
N LEU A 32 -1.84 -1.11 -13.48
CA LEU A 32 -2.67 -0.45 -12.46
C LEU A 32 -2.46 1.08 -12.47
N PRO A 33 -2.87 1.80 -13.53
CA PRO A 33 -2.45 3.18 -13.76
C PRO A 33 -2.98 4.20 -12.75
N LYS A 34 -4.09 3.92 -12.05
CA LYS A 34 -4.62 4.84 -11.03
C LYS A 34 -4.14 4.53 -9.61
N LEU A 35 -3.45 3.42 -9.38
CA LEU A 35 -2.87 3.14 -8.07
C LEU A 35 -1.87 4.24 -7.72
N LYS A 36 -2.09 4.93 -6.60
CA LYS A 36 -1.18 5.96 -6.13
C LYS A 36 0.04 5.31 -5.51
N TYR A 37 1.22 5.66 -6.00
CA TYR A 37 2.49 5.22 -5.44
C TYR A 37 3.56 6.33 -5.48
N GLY A 38 4.67 6.07 -4.80
CA GLY A 38 5.81 6.98 -4.73
C GLY A 38 7.12 6.24 -4.98
N CYS A 39 7.85 5.91 -3.90
CA CYS A 39 9.18 5.32 -4.02
C CYS A 39 9.19 3.81 -4.30
N GLY A 40 8.10 3.08 -4.04
CA GLY A 40 8.03 1.62 -4.19
C GLY A 40 8.91 0.80 -3.22
N MET A 41 9.57 1.43 -2.25
CA MET A 41 10.60 0.79 -1.41
C MET A 41 10.32 0.83 0.11
N GLY A 42 9.14 1.31 0.52
CA GLY A 42 8.78 1.48 1.93
C GLY A 42 9.53 2.65 2.60
N ARG A 43 9.84 3.70 1.84
CA ARG A 43 10.54 4.93 2.32
C ARG A 43 9.67 6.19 2.25
N CYS A 44 8.41 6.05 1.85
CA CYS A 44 7.42 7.12 1.80
C CYS A 44 6.02 6.55 2.09
N THR A 45 5.04 7.43 2.31
CA THR A 45 3.64 7.07 2.61
C THR A 45 2.68 7.32 1.44
N LYS A 46 3.18 7.64 0.24
CA LYS A 46 2.32 7.92 -0.93
C LYS A 46 1.48 6.73 -1.41
N CYS A 47 1.97 5.52 -1.16
CA CYS A 47 1.31 4.25 -1.52
C CYS A 47 0.45 3.68 -0.39
N THR A 48 0.01 4.52 0.54
CA THR A 48 -0.81 4.03 1.65
C THR A 48 -2.19 3.62 1.12
N CYS A 49 -2.71 2.51 1.64
CA CYS A 49 -4.06 2.02 1.44
C CYS A 49 -4.66 1.54 2.77
N ILE A 50 -5.96 1.32 2.77
CA ILE A 50 -6.66 0.50 3.76
C ILE A 50 -7.11 -0.78 3.04
N VAL A 51 -6.96 -1.93 3.70
CA VAL A 51 -7.46 -3.20 3.17
C VAL A 51 -8.93 -3.33 3.57
N VAL A 52 -9.81 -3.37 2.57
CA VAL A 52 -11.26 -3.50 2.76
C VAL A 52 -11.63 -4.98 2.89
N ASN A 53 -10.99 -5.84 2.10
CA ASN A 53 -11.20 -7.29 2.12
C ASN A 53 -9.90 -8.04 1.79
N GLY A 54 -9.76 -9.27 2.28
CA GLY A 54 -8.57 -10.12 2.05
C GLY A 54 -7.36 -9.77 2.92
N ALA A 55 -7.56 -9.10 4.05
CA ALA A 55 -6.47 -8.74 4.98
C ALA A 55 -5.83 -9.97 5.66
N GLU A 56 -6.58 -11.04 5.84
CA GLU A 56 -6.15 -12.28 6.49
C GLU A 56 -5.11 -13.07 5.69
N SER A 57 -5.15 -12.98 4.36
CA SER A 57 -4.17 -13.60 3.47
C SER A 57 -2.88 -12.79 3.34
N LEU A 58 -2.83 -11.57 3.90
CA LEU A 58 -1.64 -10.73 3.89
C LEU A 58 -0.68 -11.08 5.01
N SER A 59 0.62 -10.93 4.72
CA SER A 59 1.62 -10.94 5.77
C SER A 59 1.42 -9.77 6.75
N PRO A 60 1.78 -9.98 8.03
CA PRO A 60 1.72 -8.92 9.02
C PRO A 60 2.54 -7.69 8.58
N PRO A 61 2.19 -6.49 9.07
CA PRO A 61 2.95 -5.28 8.79
C PRO A 61 4.43 -5.49 9.08
N ASN A 62 5.29 -5.02 8.17
CA ASN A 62 6.73 -5.10 8.39
C ASN A 62 7.26 -3.84 9.08
N TRP A 63 8.50 -3.90 9.58
CA TRP A 63 9.16 -2.79 10.27
C TRP A 63 9.20 -1.47 9.47
N LYS A 64 9.18 -1.52 8.13
CA LYS A 64 9.14 -0.30 7.30
C LYS A 64 7.76 0.34 7.33
N GLU A 65 6.70 -0.48 7.28
CA GLU A 65 5.33 0.00 7.44
C GLU A 65 5.16 0.63 8.83
N GLU A 66 5.56 -0.09 9.88
CA GLU A 66 5.55 0.44 11.25
C GLU A 66 6.32 1.75 11.38
N LYS A 67 7.52 1.83 10.78
CA LYS A 67 8.32 3.06 10.82
C LYS A 67 7.69 4.22 10.06
N MET A 68 7.01 3.97 8.94
CA MET A 68 6.46 5.03 8.07
C MET A 68 5.05 5.44 8.43
N LEU A 69 4.23 4.50 8.91
CA LEU A 69 2.83 4.71 9.25
C LEU A 69 2.63 4.90 10.77
N GLY A 70 3.54 4.42 11.61
CA GLY A 70 3.43 4.51 13.07
C GLY A 70 2.14 3.86 13.55
N ASP A 71 1.39 4.57 14.39
CA ASP A 71 0.12 4.09 14.96
C ASP A 71 -0.94 3.80 13.90
N LYS A 72 -0.83 4.39 12.69
CA LYS A 72 -1.75 4.13 11.58
C LYS A 72 -1.73 2.67 11.14
N VAL A 73 -0.63 1.94 11.35
CA VAL A 73 -0.61 0.49 11.07
C VAL A 73 -1.68 -0.23 11.90
N ASN A 74 -1.86 0.16 13.16
CA ASN A 74 -2.85 -0.43 14.06
C ASN A 74 -4.28 -0.04 13.70
N GLU A 75 -4.46 1.08 12.99
CA GLU A 75 -5.73 1.52 12.41
C GLU A 75 -6.07 0.80 11.08
N GLY A 76 -5.22 -0.15 10.64
CA GLY A 76 -5.45 -0.93 9.42
C GLY A 76 -4.85 -0.33 8.14
N TYR A 77 -4.07 0.76 8.26
CA TYR A 77 -3.35 1.31 7.11
C TYR A 77 -2.14 0.46 6.77
N ARG A 78 -1.92 0.24 5.47
CA ARG A 78 -0.83 -0.56 4.90
C ARG A 78 -0.14 0.18 3.77
N LEU A 79 1.10 -0.20 3.45
CA LEU A 79 1.80 0.31 2.27
C LEU A 79 1.70 -0.71 1.14
N THR A 80 1.01 -0.39 0.04
CA THR A 80 0.85 -1.32 -1.10
C THR A 80 2.17 -1.81 -1.69
N CYS A 81 3.25 -1.02 -1.59
CA CYS A 81 4.58 -1.43 -2.04
C CYS A 81 5.20 -2.57 -1.21
N GLN A 82 4.73 -2.79 0.02
CA GLN A 82 5.19 -3.85 0.92
C GLN A 82 4.27 -5.08 0.91
N LEU A 83 3.15 -5.03 0.18
CA LEU A 83 2.21 -6.15 0.07
C LEU A 83 2.64 -7.12 -1.04
N THR A 84 2.38 -8.39 -0.81
CA THR A 84 2.51 -9.47 -1.78
C THR A 84 1.18 -10.18 -1.90
N ILE A 85 0.54 -10.07 -3.06
CA ILE A 85 -0.83 -10.57 -3.27
C ILE A 85 -0.79 -12.04 -3.64
N LYS A 86 -1.43 -12.88 -2.83
CA LYS A 86 -1.53 -14.33 -3.05
C LYS A 86 -2.98 -14.78 -3.28
N GLU A 87 -3.92 -14.07 -2.67
CA GLU A 87 -5.36 -14.32 -2.76
C GLU A 87 -6.07 -13.01 -3.10
N ASP A 88 -7.38 -13.10 -3.33
CA ASP A 88 -8.21 -11.98 -3.71
C ASP A 88 -8.15 -10.89 -2.64
N ILE A 89 -8.06 -9.64 -3.08
CA ILE A 89 -7.91 -8.49 -2.19
C ILE A 89 -8.66 -7.28 -2.71
N GLU A 90 -9.22 -6.53 -1.78
CA GLU A 90 -9.86 -5.25 -2.03
C GLU A 90 -9.20 -4.19 -1.17
N ILE A 91 -8.72 -3.12 -1.80
CA ILE A 91 -8.06 -2.01 -1.13
C ILE A 91 -8.67 -0.66 -1.52
N THR A 92 -8.61 0.29 -0.62
CA THR A 92 -8.98 1.68 -0.89
C THR A 92 -7.83 2.64 -0.62
N GLN A 93 -7.68 3.62 -1.51
CA GLN A 93 -6.82 4.79 -1.35
C GLN A 93 -7.62 6.09 -1.28
N GLU A 94 -8.92 5.98 -0.99
CA GLU A 94 -9.80 7.14 -0.88
C GLU A 94 -9.60 7.87 0.44
N ASN A 95 -9.59 9.21 0.39
CA ASN A 95 -9.53 10.07 1.57
C ASN A 95 -8.35 9.81 2.51
N ILE A 96 -7.25 9.22 2.01
CA ILE A 96 -6.05 8.95 2.81
C ILE A 96 -5.15 10.18 2.86
N SER A 97 -5.01 10.77 4.05
CA SER A 97 -4.04 11.81 4.34
C SER A 97 -3.11 11.35 5.45
N ILE A 98 -1.89 10.94 5.08
CA ILE A 98 -0.84 10.53 6.03
C ILE A 98 0.36 11.43 5.89
N GLN A 99 0.68 12.11 6.99
CA GLN A 99 1.92 12.86 7.11
C GLN A 99 3.05 11.87 7.39
N ALA A 100 4.03 11.82 6.49
CA ALA A 100 5.23 11.02 6.74
C ALA A 100 5.93 11.55 8.01
N PRO A 101 6.53 10.66 8.83
CA PRO A 101 7.23 11.08 10.02
C PRO A 101 8.31 12.09 9.66
N LYS A 102 8.33 13.23 10.37
CA LYS A 102 9.37 14.25 10.20
C LYS A 102 10.71 13.58 10.48
N LYS A 103 11.66 13.64 9.54
CA LYS A 103 13.06 13.29 9.82
C LYS A 103 13.49 14.12 11.02
N GLN A 104 13.71 13.49 12.17
CA GLN A 104 14.48 14.12 13.23
C GLN A 104 15.89 14.31 12.67
N SER A 105 16.20 15.55 12.30
CA SER A 105 17.56 15.97 12.02
C SER A 105 18.39 15.60 13.24
N ALA A 106 19.30 14.64 13.11
CA ALA A 106 20.25 14.35 14.17
C ALA A 106 21.00 15.65 14.47
N ILE A 107 20.82 16.18 15.68
CA ILE A 107 21.67 17.25 16.19
C ILE A 107 23.06 16.62 16.32
N GLN A 108 23.97 16.98 15.40
CA GLN A 108 25.38 16.67 15.53
C GLN A 108 25.92 17.51 16.69
N TYR A 109 26.37 16.85 17.76
CA TYR A 109 27.21 17.44 18.81
C TYR A 109 28.67 17.47 18.34
#